data_AF-A0A7Z9UCQ2-F1
#
_entry.id   AF-A0A7Z9UCQ2-F1
#
_cell.length_a   1.000
_cell.length_b   1.000
_cell.length_c   1.000
_cell.angle_alpha   90.00
_cell.angle_beta   90.00
_cell.angle_gamma   90.00
#
_symmetry.space_group_name_H-M   'P 1'
#
loop_
_entity.id
_entity.type
_entity.pdbx_description
1 polymer ?
#
loop_
_entity_poly.entity_id
_entity_poly.type
_entity_poly.pdbx_seq_one_letter_code
_entity_poly.pdbx_strand_id
1 'polypeptide(L)'
;MLSRILRHEPESVGLSLDPEGWVEVDSLLCALAHQGKPVSLRQLQKIVLKNDKKRFSFSPDGKRIRAVQGHSLEVELNLLPALPPEALYHGTVGSFLKAIRQDGLKPMSRHHVHLSQDRSQAFKVGSRRGTPVILT
;
A
#
# COMPACT_ATOMS: atom_id res chain seq x y z
N MET A 1 4.87 -7.85 7.88
CA MET A 1 3.83 -7.98 8.93
C MET A 1 2.78 -6.89 8.83
N LEU A 2 3.06 -5.64 9.22
CA LEU A 2 2.05 -4.55 9.22
C LEU A 2 1.40 -4.31 7.85
N SER A 3 2.18 -4.35 6.76
CA SER A 3 1.59 -4.22 5.41
C SER A 3 0.69 -5.40 5.02
N ARG A 4 0.78 -6.56 5.67
CA ARG A 4 -0.16 -7.68 5.43
C ARG A 4 -1.46 -7.40 6.18
N ILE A 5 -1.36 -7.11 7.47
CA ILE A 5 -2.51 -6.82 8.35
C ILE A 5 -3.32 -5.63 7.82
N LEU A 6 -2.66 -4.48 7.60
CA LEU A 6 -3.34 -3.22 7.24
C LEU A 6 -3.70 -3.10 5.75
N ARG A 7 -3.50 -4.13 4.92
CA ARG A 7 -3.78 -4.04 3.47
C ARG A 7 -4.52 -5.24 2.90
N HIS A 8 -4.37 -6.39 3.54
CA HIS A 8 -4.70 -7.68 2.94
C HIS A 8 -5.55 -8.54 3.87
N GLU A 9 -5.13 -8.68 5.13
CA GLU A 9 -5.69 -9.69 6.04
C GLU A 9 -5.72 -9.18 7.51
N PRO A 10 -6.51 -8.15 7.85
CA PRO A 10 -6.69 -7.68 9.22
C PRO A 10 -7.31 -8.77 10.12
N GLU A 11 -8.18 -9.62 9.56
CA GLU A 11 -8.83 -10.73 10.25
C GLU A 11 -7.84 -11.79 10.73
N SER A 12 -6.66 -11.89 10.11
CA SER A 12 -5.58 -12.80 10.55
C SER A 12 -5.11 -12.54 11.99
N VAL A 13 -5.40 -11.34 12.51
CA VAL A 13 -5.12 -10.95 13.90
C VAL A 13 -6.40 -10.53 14.65
N GLY A 14 -7.58 -10.85 14.12
CA GLY A 14 -8.87 -10.54 14.73
C GLY A 14 -9.26 -9.06 14.66
N LEU A 15 -8.73 -8.32 13.67
CA LEU A 15 -9.10 -6.92 13.44
C LEU A 15 -10.00 -6.79 12.21
N SER A 16 -10.77 -5.72 12.17
CA SER A 16 -11.45 -5.22 10.99
C SER A 16 -10.99 -3.79 10.72
N LEU A 17 -10.90 -3.42 9.45
CA LEU A 17 -10.66 -2.04 9.05
C LEU A 17 -12.01 -1.36 8.80
N ASP A 18 -12.09 -0.07 9.08
CA ASP A 18 -13.23 0.74 8.64
C ASP A 18 -13.20 0.92 7.09
N PRO A 19 -14.26 1.48 6.47
CA PRO A 19 -14.30 1.69 5.01
C PRO A 19 -13.13 2.52 4.47
N GLU A 20 -12.48 3.31 5.31
CA GLU A 20 -11.33 4.16 4.97
C GLU A 20 -9.98 3.52 5.32
N GLY A 21 -9.98 2.27 5.80
CA GLY A 21 -8.80 1.46 6.08
C GLY A 21 -8.21 1.67 7.47
N TRP A 22 -8.88 2.41 8.35
CA TRP A 22 -8.41 2.69 9.70
C TRP A 22 -8.69 1.55 10.67
N VAL A 23 -7.80 1.43 11.66
CA VAL A 23 -8.00 0.63 12.87
C VAL A 23 -7.45 1.38 14.08
N GLU A 24 -8.05 1.16 15.24
CA GLU A 24 -7.54 1.67 16.51
C GLU A 24 -6.14 1.10 16.81
N VAL A 25 -5.24 1.99 17.23
CA VAL A 25 -3.85 1.64 17.54
C VAL A 25 -3.80 0.67 18.71
N ASP A 26 -4.58 0.91 19.77
CA ASP A 26 -4.61 0.04 20.94
C ASP A 26 -5.08 -1.37 20.57
N SER A 27 -6.13 -1.48 19.75
CA SER A 27 -6.60 -2.77 19.22
C SER A 27 -5.53 -3.49 18.42
N LEU A 28 -4.79 -2.77 17.57
CA LEU A 28 -3.67 -3.33 16.80
C LEU A 28 -2.55 -3.84 17.72
N LEU A 29 -2.15 -3.06 18.74
CA LEU A 29 -1.08 -3.46 19.66
C LEU A 29 -1.50 -4.68 20.49
N CYS A 30 -2.73 -4.71 20.99
CA CYS A 30 -3.30 -5.86 21.69
C CYS A 30 -3.36 -7.11 20.81
N ALA A 31 -3.85 -6.99 19.58
CA ALA A 31 -3.91 -8.10 18.62
C ALA A 31 -2.53 -8.68 18.31
N LEU A 32 -1.52 -7.81 18.11
CA LEU A 32 -0.14 -8.23 17.88
C LEU A 32 0.48 -8.92 19.11
N ALA A 33 0.18 -8.43 20.32
CA ALA A 33 0.63 -9.07 21.55
C ALA A 33 0.03 -10.47 21.72
N HIS A 34 -1.27 -10.65 21.47
CA HIS A 34 -1.93 -11.97 21.52
C HIS A 34 -1.36 -12.96 20.49
N GLN A 35 -0.85 -12.47 19.36
CA GLN A 35 -0.19 -13.28 18.33
C GLN A 35 1.30 -13.58 18.65
N GLY A 36 1.75 -13.28 19.87
CA GLY A 36 3.14 -13.48 20.31
C GLY A 36 4.14 -12.52 19.66
N LYS A 37 3.68 -11.41 19.10
CA LYS A 37 4.51 -10.40 18.41
C LYS A 37 4.28 -9.00 19.01
N PRO A 38 4.54 -8.80 20.32
CA PRO A 38 4.28 -7.53 20.97
C PRO A 38 5.09 -6.41 20.30
N VAL A 39 4.40 -5.32 19.99
CA VAL A 39 4.99 -4.08 19.48
C VAL A 39 4.57 -2.98 20.43
N SER A 40 5.50 -2.11 20.82
CA SER A 40 5.18 -0.91 21.60
C SER A 40 4.71 0.23 20.70
N LEU A 41 3.93 1.16 21.24
CA LEU A 41 3.54 2.38 20.53
C LEU A 41 4.76 3.13 19.95
N ARG A 42 5.84 3.23 20.74
CA ARG A 42 7.09 3.89 20.30
C ARG A 42 7.74 3.16 19.12
N GLN A 43 7.70 1.83 19.09
CA GLN A 43 8.20 1.06 17.93
C GLN A 43 7.29 1.27 16.71
N LEU A 44 5.96 1.25 16.90
CA LEU A 44 5.02 1.52 15.82
C LEU A 44 5.23 2.90 15.21
N GLN A 45 5.35 3.94 16.04
CA GLN A 45 5.66 5.30 15.62
C GLN A 45 6.98 5.38 14.82
N LYS A 46 8.04 4.70 15.29
CA LYS A 46 9.30 4.61 14.55
C LYS A 46 9.13 3.93 13.19
N ILE A 47 8.32 2.88 13.09
CA ILE A 47 8.06 2.19 11.82
C ILE A 47 7.34 3.10 10.84
N VAL A 48 6.38 3.90 11.30
CA VAL A 48 5.66 4.87 10.47
C VAL A 48 6.59 5.99 10.02
N LEU A 49 7.37 6.57 10.95
CA LEU A 49 8.29 7.68 10.67
C LEU A 49 9.45 7.30 9.74
N LYS A 50 10.06 6.12 9.95
CA LYS A 50 11.20 5.62 9.15
C LYS A 50 10.75 4.97 7.84
N ASN A 51 9.46 5.02 7.51
CA ASN A 51 8.98 4.45 6.27
C ASN A 51 9.27 5.40 5.11
N ASP A 52 10.36 5.16 4.37
CA ASP A 52 10.75 5.97 3.19
C ASP A 52 9.63 6.16 2.16
N LYS A 53 8.63 5.27 2.18
CA LYS A 53 7.49 5.27 1.24
C LYS A 53 6.18 5.76 1.87
N LYS A 54 6.24 6.36 3.07
CA LYS A 54 5.09 6.86 3.84
C LYS A 54 3.90 5.89 3.83
N ARG A 55 4.17 4.58 3.95
CA ARG A 55 3.20 3.51 3.67
C ARG A 55 2.01 3.45 4.63
N PHE A 56 2.12 4.13 5.75
CA PHE A 56 1.17 4.15 6.85
C PHE A 56 0.99 5.58 7.32
N SER A 57 -0.18 5.90 7.86
CA SER A 57 -0.47 7.17 8.50
C SER A 57 -1.17 6.92 9.82
N PHE A 58 -0.88 7.78 10.80
CA PHE A 58 -1.75 7.95 11.96
C PHE A 58 -2.86 8.95 11.65
N SER A 59 -3.97 8.86 12.38
CA SER A 59 -4.97 9.92 12.44
C SER A 59 -4.39 11.16 13.15
N PRO A 60 -5.00 12.34 13.00
CA PRO A 60 -4.49 13.57 13.63
C PRO A 60 -4.34 13.48 15.15
N ASP A 61 -5.21 12.73 15.82
CA ASP A 61 -5.18 12.46 17.26
C ASP A 61 -4.27 11.28 17.66
N GLY A 62 -3.65 10.61 16.69
CA GLY A 62 -2.75 9.48 16.90
C GLY A 62 -3.42 8.17 17.33
N LYS A 63 -4.75 8.13 17.45
CA LYS A 63 -5.50 6.97 17.96
C LYS A 63 -5.72 5.88 16.93
N ARG A 64 -5.76 6.23 15.64
CA ARG A 64 -5.97 5.30 14.54
C ARG A 64 -4.76 5.24 13.62
N ILE A 65 -4.58 4.10 12.98
CA ILE A 65 -3.56 3.87 11.96
C ILE A 65 -4.18 3.21 10.73
N ARG A 66 -3.72 3.61 9.54
CA ARG A 66 -4.07 2.93 8.27
C ARG A 66 -2.87 2.78 7.36
N ALA A 67 -2.95 1.86 6.39
CA ALA A 67 -2.11 1.95 5.21
C ALA A 67 -2.64 3.02 4.26
N VAL A 68 -1.76 3.71 3.54
CA VAL A 68 -2.18 4.79 2.61
C VAL A 68 -2.28 4.33 1.15
N GLN A 69 -1.85 3.11 0.85
CA GLN A 69 -1.87 2.56 -0.51
C GLN A 69 -1.67 1.04 -0.50
N GLY A 70 -2.03 0.40 -1.61
CA GLY A 70 -1.76 -1.02 -1.84
C GLY A 70 -2.64 -1.97 -1.04
N HIS A 71 -3.89 -1.59 -0.77
CA HIS A 71 -4.93 -2.51 -0.30
C HIS A 71 -5.26 -3.54 -1.38
N SER A 72 -5.67 -4.74 -0.96
CA SER A 72 -6.48 -5.65 -1.78
C SER A 72 -7.90 -5.78 -1.26
N LEU A 73 -8.17 -5.30 -0.04
CA LEU A 73 -9.50 -5.18 0.54
C LEU A 73 -10.17 -3.90 0.05
N GLU A 74 -11.49 -3.92 -0.12
CA GLU A 74 -12.29 -2.76 -0.48
C GLU A 74 -12.17 -1.67 0.59
N VAL A 75 -11.45 -0.60 0.25
CA VAL A 75 -11.16 0.54 1.11
C VAL A 75 -11.27 1.80 0.27
N GLU A 76 -12.19 2.69 0.64
CA GLU A 76 -12.35 4.01 0.06
C GLU A 76 -11.43 4.99 0.78
N LEU A 77 -10.21 5.16 0.26
CA LEU A 77 -9.25 6.10 0.85
C LEU A 77 -9.65 7.59 0.70
N ASN A 78 -10.80 7.88 0.08
CA ASN A 78 -11.28 9.23 -0.25
C ASN A 78 -10.16 10.10 -0.86
N LEU A 79 -9.39 9.51 -1.78
CA LEU A 79 -8.30 10.21 -2.45
C LEU A 79 -8.88 11.34 -3.28
N LEU A 80 -8.45 12.57 -3.00
CA LEU A 80 -8.83 13.72 -3.82
C LEU A 80 -8.15 13.59 -5.18
N PRO A 81 -8.89 13.80 -6.29
CA PRO A 81 -8.29 13.92 -7.61
C PRO A 81 -7.19 14.98 -7.60
N ALA A 82 -6.04 14.65 -8.17
CA ALA A 82 -4.93 15.57 -8.34
C ALA A 82 -4.57 15.65 -9.82
N LEU A 83 -4.12 16.84 -10.25
CA LEU A 83 -3.55 17.02 -11.59
C LEU A 83 -2.27 16.16 -11.69
N PRO A 84 -2.20 15.21 -12.63
CA PRO A 84 -1.00 14.43 -12.82
C PRO A 84 0.12 15.31 -13.41
N PRO A 85 1.40 15.00 -13.13
CA PRO A 85 2.51 15.59 -13.85
C PRO A 85 2.49 15.17 -15.33
N GLU A 86 3.26 15.86 -16.17
CA GLU A 86 3.34 15.62 -17.62
C GLU A 86 3.71 14.16 -17.96
N ALA A 87 4.52 13.52 -17.11
CA ALA A 87 4.91 12.12 -17.27
C ALA A 87 4.77 11.32 -15.98
N LEU A 88 4.29 10.10 -16.13
CA LEU A 88 4.25 9.06 -15.11
C LEU A 88 4.76 7.76 -15.72
N TYR A 89 5.27 6.86 -14.89
CA TYR A 89 5.92 5.63 -15.35
C TYR A 89 5.30 4.39 -14.73
N HIS A 90 5.11 3.35 -15.55
CA HIS A 90 4.68 2.05 -15.10
C HIS A 90 5.75 0.99 -15.38
N GLY A 91 6.21 0.31 -14.32
CA GLY A 91 7.16 -0.79 -14.44
C GLY A 91 6.45 -2.14 -14.53
N THR A 92 6.66 -2.86 -15.62
CA THR A 92 6.08 -4.19 -15.89
C THR A 92 7.14 -5.14 -16.45
N VAL A 93 6.75 -6.31 -16.96
CA VAL A 93 7.63 -7.27 -17.64
C VAL A 93 7.11 -7.61 -19.04
N GLY A 94 7.99 -8.11 -19.91
CA GLY A 94 7.70 -8.39 -21.31
C GLY A 94 6.46 -9.25 -21.56
N SER A 95 6.20 -10.23 -20.70
CA SER A 95 5.05 -11.14 -20.80
C SER A 95 3.69 -10.43 -20.72
N PHE A 96 3.61 -9.25 -20.12
CA PHE A 96 2.36 -8.50 -19.98
C PHE A 96 2.13 -7.45 -21.08
N LEU A 97 3.12 -7.19 -21.94
CA LEU A 97 3.03 -6.11 -22.93
C LEU A 97 1.91 -6.32 -23.96
N LYS A 98 1.67 -7.57 -24.39
CA LYS A 98 0.60 -7.87 -25.35
C LYS A 98 -0.76 -7.49 -24.78
N ALA A 99 -1.05 -7.90 -23.55
CA ALA A 99 -2.29 -7.57 -22.87
C ALA A 99 -2.42 -6.07 -22.62
N ILE A 100 -1.35 -5.40 -22.15
CA ILE A 100 -1.38 -3.96 -21.89
C ILE A 100 -1.64 -3.13 -23.16
N ARG A 101 -1.07 -3.55 -24.31
CA ARG A 101 -1.32 -2.87 -25.60
C ARG A 101 -2.76 -3.05 -26.09
N GLN A 102 -3.40 -4.17 -25.77
CA GLN A 102 -4.77 -4.46 -26.19
C GLN A 102 -5.80 -3.79 -25.28
N ASP A 103 -5.57 -3.86 -23.97
CA ASP A 103 -6.57 -3.54 -22.95
C ASP A 103 -6.26 -2.26 -22.15
N GLY A 104 -5.09 -1.67 -22.35
CA GLY A 104 -4.54 -0.65 -21.46
C GLY A 104 -4.04 -1.20 -20.12
N LEU A 105 -3.63 -0.29 -19.23
CA LEU A 105 -3.24 -0.65 -17.86
C LEU A 105 -4.49 -0.91 -17.02
N LYS A 106 -4.58 -2.13 -16.46
CA LYS A 106 -5.63 -2.53 -15.52
C LYS A 106 -5.07 -2.58 -14.09
N PRO A 107 -5.89 -2.30 -13.07
CA PRO A 107 -5.44 -2.33 -11.68
C PRO A 107 -5.23 -3.77 -11.15
N MET A 108 -5.72 -4.78 -11.87
CA MET A 108 -5.65 -6.20 -11.51
C MET A 108 -6.31 -6.45 -10.14
N SER A 109 -5.62 -7.08 -9.18
CA SER A 109 -6.13 -7.31 -7.82
C SER A 109 -6.05 -6.08 -6.90
N ARG A 110 -5.91 -4.88 -7.47
CA ARG A 110 -5.83 -3.60 -6.75
C ARG A 110 -7.01 -2.71 -7.13
N HIS A 111 -7.22 -1.65 -6.35
CA HIS A 111 -8.24 -0.63 -6.67
C HIS A 111 -7.84 0.29 -7.82
N HIS A 112 -6.56 0.65 -7.90
CA HIS A 112 -6.07 1.58 -8.89
C HIS A 112 -4.76 1.09 -9.53
N VAL A 113 -4.53 1.53 -10.77
CA VAL A 113 -3.23 1.41 -11.43
C VAL A 113 -2.24 2.25 -10.64
N HIS A 114 -1.13 1.64 -10.26
CA HIS A 114 -0.05 2.35 -9.56
C HIS A 114 0.99 2.82 -10.58
N LEU A 115 1.27 4.12 -10.54
CA LEU A 115 2.25 4.80 -11.39
C LEU A 115 3.35 5.40 -10.51
N SER A 116 4.55 5.50 -11.06
CA SER A 116 5.71 6.14 -10.42
C SER A 116 5.95 7.50 -11.05
N GLN A 117 6.24 8.51 -10.24
CA GLN A 117 6.69 9.82 -10.75
C GLN A 117 8.11 9.75 -11.34
N ASP A 118 8.90 8.76 -10.91
CA ASP A 118 10.31 8.62 -11.31
C ASP A 118 10.55 7.29 -12.04
N ARG A 119 11.32 7.35 -13.12
CA ARG A 119 11.66 6.21 -13.97
C ARG A 119 12.45 5.14 -13.20
N SER A 120 13.35 5.55 -12.29
CA SER A 120 14.14 4.60 -11.47
C SER A 120 13.24 3.85 -10.47
N GLN A 121 12.19 4.51 -9.95
CA GLN A 121 11.20 3.84 -9.11
C GLN A 121 10.38 2.83 -9.90
N ALA A 122 9.92 3.18 -11.10
CA ALA A 122 9.22 2.25 -11.98
C ALA A 122 10.09 1.02 -12.30
N PHE A 123 11.38 1.23 -12.57
CA PHE A 123 12.35 0.15 -12.76
C PHE A 123 12.40 -0.77 -11.56
N LYS A 124 12.62 -0.24 -10.35
CA LYS A 124 12.64 -1.03 -9.10
C LYS A 124 11.34 -1.80 -8.85
N VAL A 125 10.19 -1.28 -9.30
CA VAL A 125 8.90 -1.96 -9.19
C VAL A 125 8.79 -3.11 -10.18
N GLY A 126 9.10 -2.86 -11.46
CA GLY A 126 9.07 -3.87 -12.52
C GLY A 126 10.05 -5.02 -12.27
N SER A 127 11.24 -4.72 -11.73
CA SER A 127 12.28 -5.71 -11.43
C SER A 127 11.84 -6.80 -10.45
N ARG A 128 10.76 -6.59 -9.70
CA ARG A 128 10.24 -7.60 -8.74
C ARG A 128 9.64 -8.83 -9.42
N ARG A 129 9.33 -8.75 -10.72
CA ARG A 129 8.69 -9.83 -11.48
C ARG A 129 9.59 -10.40 -12.59
N GLY A 130 10.77 -9.82 -12.81
CA GLY A 130 11.71 -10.22 -13.88
C GLY A 130 12.39 -9.00 -14.51
N THR A 131 12.89 -9.15 -15.75
CA THR A 131 13.50 -8.05 -16.51
C THR A 131 12.47 -6.95 -16.78
N PRO A 132 12.65 -5.73 -16.22
CA PRO A 132 11.62 -4.71 -16.27
C PRO A 132 11.53 -4.06 -17.67
N VAL A 133 10.30 -3.74 -18.06
CA VAL A 133 9.98 -2.83 -19.16
C VAL A 133 9.27 -1.62 -18.56
N ILE A 134 9.68 -0.42 -18.96
CA ILE A 134 9.11 0.83 -18.47
C ILE A 134 8.18 1.41 -19.54
N LEU A 135 6.93 1.60 -19.18
CA LEU A 135 5.93 2.29 -19.98
C LEU A 135 5.83 3.75 -19.52
N THR A 136 5.52 4.64 -20.47
CA THR A 136 5.25 6.07 -20.25
C THR A 136 3.89 6.41 -20.83
#